data_AF-D0VFW1-F1
#
_entry.id   AF-D0VFW1-F1
#
_cell.length_a   1.000
_cell.length_b   1.000
_cell.length_c   1.000
_cell.angle_alpha   90.00
_cell.angle_beta   90.00
_cell.angle_gamma   90.00
#
_symmetry.space_group_name_H-M   'P 1'
#
loop_
_entity.id
_entity.type
_entity.pdbx_description
1 polymer ?
#
loop_
_entity_poly.entity_id
_entity_poly.type
_entity_poly.pdbx_seq_one_letter_code
_entity_poly.pdbx_strand_id
1 'polypeptide(L)'
;MSLSLNTNISSLQTQQALSQSQSALQKSLQRLSTGLRVNSAQDDSAAYAASSSLTTTLNSQTQGIQNANGANSYLQTADSYLGQVENNLQRMRQLAVESNNGGLSAADQTNLDKEYQQLATANKNIETNANYNGNKLFDGSVASTTFQYGQNAATDVTTVTNVNMSTFGTLTGTSVTSAA
;
A
#
# COMPACT_ATOMS: atom_id res chain seq x y z
N MET A 1 38.96 -64.79 16.41
CA MET A 1 38.03 -64.13 17.35
C MET A 1 38.67 -64.14 18.72
N SER A 2 39.45 -63.11 19.07
CA SER A 2 40.01 -63.00 20.41
C SER A 2 38.90 -62.60 21.39
N LEU A 3 38.58 -63.46 22.36
CA LEU A 3 37.76 -63.07 23.51
C LEU A 3 38.58 -62.12 24.38
N SER A 4 38.35 -60.80 24.25
CA SER A 4 38.80 -59.82 25.24
C SER A 4 37.72 -59.71 26.31
N LEU A 5 38.06 -60.04 27.56
CA LEU A 5 37.15 -59.96 28.71
C LEU A 5 36.86 -58.51 29.16
N ASN A 6 37.75 -57.56 28.82
CA ASN A 6 37.62 -56.15 29.21
C ASN A 6 36.84 -55.30 28.20
N THR A 7 36.75 -55.72 26.93
CA THR A 7 36.06 -54.96 25.88
C THR A 7 35.13 -55.88 25.11
N ASN A 8 33.85 -55.83 25.46
CA ASN A 8 32.83 -56.63 24.81
C ASN A 8 32.41 -55.97 23.48
N ILE A 9 33.02 -56.43 22.39
CA ILE A 9 32.80 -55.91 21.02
C ILE A 9 31.31 -56.05 20.61
N SER A 10 30.65 -57.15 20.98
CA SER A 10 29.22 -57.36 20.68
C SER A 10 28.32 -56.35 21.38
N SER A 11 28.63 -56.00 22.64
CA SER A 11 27.93 -54.95 23.39
C SER A 11 28.15 -53.57 22.76
N LEU A 12 29.38 -53.25 22.36
CA LEU A 12 29.74 -51.99 21.71
C LEU A 12 29.01 -51.81 20.37
N GLN A 13 28.96 -52.88 19.56
CA GLN A 13 28.23 -52.88 18.29
C GLN A 13 26.71 -52.72 18.51
N THR A 14 26.16 -53.37 19.54
CA THR A 14 24.75 -53.21 19.91
C THR A 14 24.44 -51.79 20.37
N GLN A 15 25.34 -51.17 21.14
CA GLN A 15 25.20 -49.79 21.60
C GLN A 15 25.27 -48.78 20.45
N GLN A 16 26.16 -49.00 19.47
CA GLN A 16 26.24 -48.18 18.26
C GLN A 16 24.97 -48.29 17.40
N ALA A 17 24.44 -49.51 17.21
CA ALA A 17 23.18 -49.74 16.49
C ALA A 17 21.98 -49.10 17.21
N LEU A 18 21.97 -49.14 18.55
CA LEU A 18 20.95 -48.47 19.37
C LEU A 18 21.02 -46.95 19.21
N SER A 19 22.21 -46.33 19.23
CA SER A 19 22.38 -44.89 19.01
C SER A 19 21.91 -44.45 17.61
N GLN A 20 22.16 -45.26 16.58
CA GLN A 20 21.62 -45.02 15.23
C GLN A 20 20.10 -45.09 15.20
N SER A 21 19.51 -46.10 15.86
CA SER A 21 18.06 -46.28 15.94
C SER A 21 17.38 -45.13 16.70
N GLN A 22 17.98 -44.69 17.80
CA GLN A 22 17.50 -43.51 18.55
C GLN A 22 17.55 -42.25 17.70
N SER A 23 18.63 -42.03 16.94
CA SER A 23 18.76 -40.86 16.06
C SER A 23 17.69 -40.87 14.94
N ALA A 24 17.43 -42.04 14.34
CA ALA A 24 16.38 -42.20 13.31
C ALA A 24 14.96 -41.99 13.88
N LEU A 25 14.71 -42.49 15.09
CA LEU A 25 13.44 -42.25 15.80
C LEU A 25 13.25 -40.76 16.10
N GLN A 26 14.29 -40.08 16.58
CA GLN A 26 14.24 -38.66 16.92
C GLN A 26 13.93 -37.80 15.69
N LYS A 27 14.53 -38.12 14.53
CA LYS A 27 14.17 -37.49 13.24
C LYS A 27 12.71 -37.76 12.84
N SER A 28 12.23 -38.99 13.02
CA SER A 28 10.84 -39.34 12.71
C SER A 28 9.85 -38.60 13.59
N LEU A 29 10.14 -38.47 14.90
CA LEU A 29 9.34 -37.68 15.83
C LEU A 29 9.35 -36.19 15.48
N GLN A 30 10.49 -35.63 15.08
CA GLN A 30 10.57 -34.24 14.64
C GLN A 30 9.72 -34.00 13.39
N ARG A 31 9.79 -34.89 12.39
CA ARG A 31 8.94 -34.82 11.18
C ARG A 31 7.46 -34.96 11.49
N LEU A 32 7.11 -35.86 12.41
CA LEU A 32 5.72 -36.03 12.85
C LEU A 32 5.20 -34.78 13.56
N SER A 33 5.99 -34.21 14.46
CA SER A 33 5.60 -33.02 15.23
C SER A 33 5.47 -31.76 14.38
N THR A 34 6.25 -31.65 13.31
CA THR A 34 6.26 -30.49 12.40
C THR A 34 5.34 -30.68 11.20
N GLY A 35 5.04 -31.93 10.85
CA GLY A 35 4.39 -32.30 9.59
C GLY A 35 5.27 -32.09 8.36
N LEU A 36 6.53 -31.64 8.52
CA LEU A 36 7.43 -31.31 7.42
C LEU A 36 8.41 -32.46 7.16
N ARG A 37 8.57 -32.83 5.89
CA ARG A 37 9.57 -33.83 5.47
C ARG A 37 11.00 -33.32 5.63
N VAL A 38 11.22 -32.02 5.38
CA VAL A 38 12.53 -31.36 5.46
C VAL A 38 12.44 -30.28 6.54
N ASN A 39 13.08 -30.52 7.68
CA ASN A 39 13.04 -29.60 8.82
C ASN A 39 14.29 -28.72 8.92
N SER A 40 15.41 -29.17 8.36
CA SER A 40 16.68 -28.45 8.40
C SER A 40 17.50 -28.68 7.13
N ALA A 41 18.45 -27.77 6.87
CA ALA A 41 19.42 -27.92 5.79
C ALA A 41 20.32 -29.17 5.92
N GLN A 42 20.36 -29.82 7.10
CA GLN A 42 21.08 -31.07 7.32
C GLN A 42 20.37 -32.30 6.72
N ASP A 43 19.05 -32.22 6.54
CA ASP A 43 18.26 -33.33 5.97
C ASP A 43 18.24 -33.26 4.43
N ASP A 44 18.08 -32.06 3.86
CA ASP A 44 18.15 -31.81 2.42
C ASP A 44 18.36 -30.30 2.18
N SER A 45 19.59 -29.90 1.84
CA SER A 45 19.94 -28.49 1.65
C SER A 45 19.27 -27.86 0.43
N ALA A 46 19.04 -28.63 -0.64
CA ALA A 46 18.42 -28.14 -1.86
C ALA A 46 16.91 -27.92 -1.67
N ALA A 47 16.21 -28.91 -1.10
CA ALA A 47 14.79 -28.77 -0.81
C ALA A 47 14.52 -27.73 0.27
N TYR A 48 15.38 -27.63 1.29
CA TYR A 48 15.29 -26.58 2.31
C TYR A 48 15.49 -25.18 1.71
N ALA A 49 16.48 -25.00 0.83
CA ALA A 49 16.71 -23.71 0.17
C ALA A 49 15.52 -23.29 -0.71
N ALA A 50 14.93 -24.22 -1.48
CA ALA A 50 13.74 -23.96 -2.27
C ALA A 50 12.51 -23.61 -1.39
N SER A 51 12.31 -24.33 -0.27
CA SER A 51 11.23 -24.02 0.67
C SER A 51 11.41 -22.65 1.33
N SER A 52 12.64 -22.31 1.71
CA SER A 52 12.96 -21.02 2.31
C SER A 52 12.77 -19.88 1.32
N SER A 53 13.16 -20.03 0.04
CA SER A 53 12.96 -18.99 -0.96
C SER A 53 11.47 -18.77 -1.28
N LEU A 54 10.67 -19.84 -1.31
CA LEU A 54 9.22 -19.76 -1.45
C LEU A 54 8.58 -19.08 -0.24
N THR A 55 9.03 -19.39 0.98
CA THR A 55 8.55 -18.74 2.21
C THR A 55 8.87 -17.24 2.21
N THR A 56 10.09 -16.86 1.80
CA THR A 56 10.46 -15.45 1.63
C THR A 56 9.57 -14.76 0.59
N THR A 57 9.32 -15.42 -0.54
CA THR A 57 8.43 -14.89 -1.59
C THR A 57 7.00 -14.71 -1.07
N LEU A 58 6.46 -15.67 -0.33
CA LEU A 58 5.12 -15.60 0.27
C LEU A 58 5.02 -14.47 1.30
N ASN A 59 6.01 -14.32 2.16
CA ASN A 59 6.06 -13.24 3.14
C ASN A 59 6.12 -11.88 2.44
N SER A 60 6.95 -11.76 1.40
CA SER A 60 7.04 -10.53 0.61
C SER A 60 5.74 -10.22 -0.13
N GLN A 61 5.06 -11.21 -0.72
CA GLN A 61 3.77 -11.00 -1.38
C GLN A 61 2.69 -10.60 -0.37
N THR A 62 2.70 -11.19 0.82
CA THR A 62 1.76 -10.83 1.90
C THR A 62 1.93 -9.36 2.30
N GLN A 63 3.17 -8.89 2.45
CA GLN A 63 3.44 -7.48 2.69
C GLN A 63 3.05 -6.60 1.49
N GLY A 64 3.30 -7.09 0.27
CA GLY A 64 2.91 -6.40 -0.96
C GLY A 64 1.40 -6.18 -1.07
N ILE A 65 0.59 -7.17 -0.69
CA ILE A 65 -0.87 -7.05 -0.62
C ILE A 65 -1.27 -5.98 0.41
N GLN A 66 -0.65 -5.93 1.57
CA GLN A 66 -0.92 -4.90 2.57
C GLN A 66 -0.59 -3.50 2.05
N ASN A 67 0.54 -3.35 1.35
CA ASN A 67 0.94 -2.09 0.75
C ASN A 67 -0.03 -1.66 -0.37
N ALA A 68 -0.50 -2.59 -1.19
CA ALA A 68 -1.50 -2.33 -2.22
C ALA A 68 -2.85 -1.89 -1.61
N ASN A 69 -3.27 -2.50 -0.50
CA ASN A 69 -4.44 -2.06 0.25
C ASN A 69 -4.24 -0.65 0.84
N GLY A 70 -3.03 -0.31 1.28
CA GLY A 70 -2.64 1.04 1.66
C GLY A 70 -2.79 2.04 0.50
N ALA A 71 -2.31 1.67 -0.70
CA ALA A 71 -2.48 2.48 -1.91
C ALA A 71 -3.96 2.69 -2.27
N ASN A 72 -4.79 1.64 -2.15
CA ASN A 72 -6.23 1.75 -2.38
C ASN A 72 -6.90 2.69 -1.37
N SER A 73 -6.53 2.59 -0.08
CA SER A 73 -7.05 3.45 0.98
C SER A 73 -6.65 4.91 0.77
N TYR A 74 -5.41 5.14 0.30
CA TYR A 74 -4.90 6.44 -0.09
C TYR A 74 -5.74 7.05 -1.22
N LEU A 75 -5.96 6.29 -2.29
CA LEU A 75 -6.73 6.72 -3.45
C LEU A 75 -8.19 6.99 -3.10
N GLN A 76 -8.83 6.13 -2.31
CA GLN A 76 -10.22 6.34 -1.86
C GLN A 76 -10.37 7.62 -1.02
N THR A 77 -9.39 7.89 -0.15
CA THR A 77 -9.39 9.13 0.64
C THR A 77 -9.25 10.35 -0.28
N ALA A 78 -8.33 10.28 -1.25
CA ALA A 78 -8.16 11.35 -2.23
C ALA A 78 -9.43 11.55 -3.09
N ASP A 79 -10.04 10.48 -3.56
CA ASP A 79 -11.27 10.49 -4.37
C ASP A 79 -12.46 11.10 -3.59
N SER A 80 -12.58 10.77 -2.30
CA SER A 80 -13.62 11.35 -1.44
C SER A 80 -13.50 12.87 -1.30
N TYR A 81 -12.27 13.39 -1.18
CA TYR A 81 -12.04 14.84 -1.17
C TYR A 81 -12.32 15.48 -2.54
N LEU A 82 -11.87 14.84 -3.63
CA LEU A 82 -12.12 15.33 -4.99
C LEU A 82 -13.61 15.34 -5.33
N GLY A 83 -14.39 14.35 -4.86
CA GLY A 83 -15.84 14.35 -5.01
C GLY A 83 -16.51 15.55 -4.33
N GLN A 84 -16.02 16.00 -3.17
CA GLN A 84 -16.53 17.22 -2.54
C GLN A 84 -16.18 18.48 -3.36
N VAL A 85 -14.95 18.54 -3.87
CA VAL A 85 -14.52 19.64 -4.76
C VAL A 85 -15.38 19.67 -6.03
N GLU A 86 -15.67 18.51 -6.63
CA GLU A 86 -16.51 18.40 -7.81
C GLU A 86 -17.91 18.95 -7.55
N ASN A 87 -18.57 18.54 -6.45
CA ASN A 87 -19.89 19.04 -6.08
C ASN A 87 -19.87 20.57 -5.88
N ASN A 88 -18.84 21.11 -5.22
CA ASN A 88 -18.68 22.55 -5.03
C ASN A 88 -18.50 23.26 -6.39
N LEU A 89 -17.69 22.73 -7.30
CA LEU A 89 -17.47 23.30 -8.63
C LEU A 89 -18.74 23.27 -9.48
N GLN A 90 -19.55 22.20 -9.38
CA GLN A 90 -20.84 22.14 -10.04
C GLN A 90 -21.80 23.22 -9.51
N ARG A 91 -21.84 23.43 -8.18
CA ARG A 91 -22.64 24.51 -7.57
C ARG A 91 -22.12 25.90 -7.96
N MET A 92 -20.81 26.12 -7.94
CA MET A 92 -20.18 27.36 -8.39
C MET A 92 -20.54 27.68 -9.85
N ARG A 93 -20.59 26.67 -10.72
CA ARG A 93 -21.04 26.84 -12.11
C ARG A 93 -22.52 27.22 -12.20
N GLN A 94 -23.38 26.61 -11.39
CA GLN A 94 -24.81 26.99 -11.33
C GLN A 94 -24.98 28.45 -10.91
N LEU A 95 -24.28 28.88 -9.86
CA LEU A 95 -24.29 30.27 -9.39
C LEU A 95 -23.79 31.25 -10.46
N ALA A 96 -22.76 30.88 -11.22
CA ALA A 96 -22.26 31.71 -12.31
C ALA A 96 -23.28 31.88 -13.46
N VAL A 97 -24.01 30.81 -13.80
CA VAL A 97 -25.10 30.87 -14.81
C VAL A 97 -26.29 31.68 -14.27
N GLU A 98 -26.63 31.51 -12.99
CA GLU A 98 -27.72 32.24 -12.32
C GLU A 98 -27.43 33.74 -12.22
N SER A 99 -26.19 34.11 -11.90
CA SER A 99 -25.73 35.50 -11.82
C SER A 99 -25.83 36.25 -13.17
N ASN A 100 -25.72 35.53 -14.28
CA ASN A 100 -25.83 36.08 -15.63
C ASN A 100 -27.28 36.28 -16.12
N ASN A 101 -28.28 35.97 -15.29
CA ASN A 101 -29.67 36.23 -15.61
C ASN A 101 -30.00 37.73 -15.44
N GLY A 102 -30.34 38.41 -16.55
CA GLY A 102 -30.50 39.87 -16.60
C GLY A 102 -31.66 40.47 -15.79
N GLY A 103 -32.46 39.64 -15.11
CA GLY A 103 -33.54 40.09 -14.22
C GLY A 103 -33.16 40.25 -12.74
N LEU A 104 -31.92 39.92 -12.35
CA LEU A 104 -31.49 40.00 -10.95
C LEU A 104 -31.20 41.44 -10.50
N SER A 105 -31.47 41.74 -9.22
CA SER A 105 -31.01 42.98 -8.60
C SER A 105 -29.51 42.90 -8.25
N ALA A 106 -28.86 44.06 -8.10
CA ALA A 106 -27.46 44.13 -7.67
C ALA A 106 -27.24 43.51 -6.27
N ALA A 107 -28.25 43.55 -5.40
CA ALA A 107 -28.19 42.91 -4.09
C ALA A 107 -28.18 41.37 -4.20
N ASP A 108 -28.97 40.82 -5.13
CA ASP A 108 -29.02 39.37 -5.38
C ASP A 108 -27.71 38.89 -5.99
N GLN A 109 -27.15 39.63 -6.96
CA GLN A 109 -25.82 39.33 -7.53
C GLN A 109 -24.73 39.33 -6.46
N THR A 110 -24.77 40.26 -5.51
CA THR A 110 -23.83 40.32 -4.39
C THR A 110 -23.96 39.11 -3.46
N ASN A 111 -25.18 38.60 -3.25
CA ASN A 111 -25.40 37.43 -2.41
C ASN A 111 -24.95 36.13 -3.10
N LEU A 112 -25.19 36.00 -4.41
CA LEU A 112 -24.67 34.88 -5.20
C LEU A 112 -23.14 34.86 -5.23
N ASP A 113 -22.49 36.02 -5.34
CA ASP A 113 -21.03 36.13 -5.28
C ASP A 113 -20.48 35.73 -3.91
N LYS A 114 -21.15 36.10 -2.81
CA LYS A 114 -20.76 35.62 -1.47
C LYS A 114 -20.83 34.10 -1.36
N GLU A 115 -21.87 33.46 -1.89
CA GLU A 115 -21.97 32.00 -1.90
C GLU A 115 -20.84 31.39 -2.74
N TYR A 116 -20.55 31.96 -3.92
CA TYR A 116 -19.44 31.53 -4.77
C TYR A 116 -18.09 31.62 -4.05
N GLN A 117 -17.81 32.74 -3.36
CA GLN A 117 -16.58 32.94 -2.60
C GLN A 117 -16.45 31.98 -1.41
N GLN A 118 -17.57 31.64 -0.74
CA GLN A 118 -17.56 30.63 0.32
C GLN A 118 -17.20 29.24 -0.22
N LEU A 119 -17.75 28.86 -1.37
CA LEU A 119 -17.40 27.59 -2.03
C LEU A 119 -15.94 27.57 -2.50
N ALA A 120 -15.44 28.69 -3.04
CA ALA A 120 -14.04 28.83 -3.40
C ALA A 120 -13.11 28.68 -2.17
N THR A 121 -13.50 29.27 -1.04
CA THR A 121 -12.77 29.13 0.24
C THR A 121 -12.82 27.69 0.76
N ALA A 122 -13.97 27.02 0.66
CA ALA A 122 -14.12 25.61 1.03
C ALA A 122 -13.19 24.72 0.18
N ASN A 123 -13.11 24.94 -1.14
CA ASN A 123 -12.17 24.24 -2.01
C ASN A 123 -10.71 24.51 -1.60
N LYS A 124 -10.36 25.75 -1.28
CA LYS A 124 -9.00 26.08 -0.79
C LYS A 124 -8.67 25.41 0.55
N ASN A 125 -9.67 25.24 1.41
CA ASN A 125 -9.50 24.49 2.66
C ASN A 125 -9.27 23.00 2.40
N ILE A 126 -9.95 22.40 1.42
CA ILE A 126 -9.71 21.01 1.02
C ILE A 126 -8.28 20.87 0.45
N GLU A 127 -7.82 21.80 -0.40
CA GLU A 127 -6.45 21.81 -0.95
C GLU A 127 -5.40 21.71 0.17
N THR A 128 -5.54 22.56 1.18
CA THR A 128 -4.52 22.75 2.22
C THR A 128 -4.65 21.77 3.39
N ASN A 129 -5.84 21.22 3.65
CA ASN A 129 -6.08 20.37 4.82
C ASN A 129 -6.26 18.88 4.50
N ALA A 130 -6.61 18.52 3.25
CA ALA A 130 -6.71 17.13 2.86
C ALA A 130 -5.39 16.40 3.10
N ASN A 131 -5.46 15.36 3.93
CA ASN A 131 -4.29 14.60 4.35
C ASN A 131 -4.62 13.12 4.42
N TYR A 132 -3.59 12.32 4.21
CA TYR A 132 -3.62 10.90 4.50
C TYR A 132 -2.38 10.54 5.31
N ASN A 133 -2.60 10.03 6.52
CA ASN A 133 -1.52 9.61 7.43
C ASN A 133 -0.42 10.68 7.62
N GLY A 134 -0.83 11.95 7.75
CA GLY A 134 0.07 13.09 7.93
C GLY A 134 0.64 13.70 6.65
N ASN A 135 0.49 13.04 5.50
CA ASN A 135 0.94 13.57 4.20
C ASN A 135 -0.18 14.35 3.53
N LYS A 136 0.13 15.56 3.04
CA LYS A 136 -0.81 16.39 2.29
C LYS A 136 -1.05 15.80 0.91
N LEU A 137 -2.31 15.85 0.45
CA LEU A 137 -2.72 15.19 -0.78
C LEU A 137 -2.69 16.11 -2.01
N PHE A 138 -3.01 17.40 -1.84
CA PHE A 138 -3.32 18.29 -2.98
C PHE A 138 -2.59 19.64 -2.99
N ASP A 139 -1.75 19.92 -1.99
CA ASP A 139 -1.00 21.18 -1.87
C ASP A 139 0.23 21.26 -2.80
N GLY A 140 0.56 20.14 -3.47
CA GLY A 140 1.73 20.02 -4.35
C GLY A 140 3.05 19.80 -3.64
N SER A 141 3.08 19.66 -2.31
CA SER A 141 4.29 19.34 -1.54
C SER A 141 4.81 17.93 -1.82
N VAL A 142 3.87 17.00 -2.02
CA VAL A 142 4.15 15.62 -2.45
C VAL A 142 3.72 15.50 -3.90
N ALA A 143 4.69 15.38 -4.82
CA ALA A 143 4.40 15.24 -6.25
C ALA A 143 3.89 13.83 -6.60
N SER A 144 4.40 12.81 -5.90
CA SER A 144 3.99 11.43 -6.12
C SER A 144 4.27 10.56 -4.90
N THR A 145 3.38 9.60 -4.66
CA THR A 145 3.54 8.57 -3.62
C THR A 145 3.72 7.20 -4.27
N THR A 146 4.73 6.47 -3.85
CA THR A 146 5.12 5.19 -4.44
C THR A 146 4.79 4.03 -3.51
N PHE A 147 4.12 3.00 -4.03
CA PHE A 147 3.72 1.81 -3.27
C PHE A 147 4.33 0.55 -3.88
N GLN A 148 5.14 -0.16 -3.09
CA GLN A 148 5.76 -1.44 -3.46
C GLN A 148 4.80 -2.60 -3.18
N TYR A 149 4.50 -3.42 -4.18
CA TYR A 149 3.61 -4.58 -4.02
C TYR A 149 4.28 -5.94 -4.34
N GLY A 150 5.55 -5.97 -4.75
CA GLY A 150 6.29 -7.22 -5.00
C GLY A 150 7.74 -7.19 -4.53
N GLN A 151 8.53 -8.17 -4.97
CA GLN A 151 9.91 -8.37 -4.49
C GLN A 151 10.92 -7.46 -5.19
N ASN A 152 10.66 -7.09 -6.45
CA ASN A 152 11.57 -6.28 -7.22
C ASN A 152 11.27 -4.79 -7.03
N ALA A 153 12.20 -4.06 -6.42
CA ALA A 153 12.06 -2.64 -6.13
C ALA A 153 11.91 -1.74 -7.38
N ALA A 154 12.25 -2.26 -8.57
CA ALA A 154 12.19 -1.51 -9.82
C ALA A 154 10.93 -1.79 -10.67
N THR A 155 10.33 -2.97 -10.54
CA THR A 155 9.21 -3.40 -11.41
C THR A 155 7.89 -3.59 -10.68
N ASP A 156 7.93 -3.89 -9.38
CA ASP A 156 6.72 -4.25 -8.62
C ASP A 156 6.23 -3.07 -7.80
N VAL A 157 6.12 -1.93 -8.47
CA VAL A 157 5.86 -0.62 -7.87
C VAL A 157 4.76 0.10 -8.63
N THR A 158 3.82 0.68 -7.88
CA THR A 158 2.83 1.63 -8.43
C THR A 158 3.12 3.01 -7.89
N THR A 159 3.26 3.99 -8.78
CA THR A 159 3.42 5.40 -8.41
C THR A 159 2.11 6.14 -8.66
N VAL A 160 1.53 6.68 -7.59
CA VAL A 160 0.39 7.58 -7.67
C VAL A 160 0.93 9.00 -7.81
N THR A 161 0.60 9.67 -8.91
CA THR A 161 0.91 11.10 -9.08
C THR A 161 -0.16 11.91 -8.39
N ASN A 162 0.26 12.81 -7.50
CA ASN A 162 -0.65 13.67 -6.76
C ASN A 162 -1.11 14.83 -7.64
N VAL A 163 -2.41 15.11 -7.61
CA VAL A 163 -2.99 16.26 -8.32
C VAL A 163 -2.74 17.51 -7.48
N ASN A 164 -2.10 18.52 -8.06
CA ASN A 164 -1.96 19.82 -7.42
C ASN A 164 -3.20 20.68 -7.69
N MET A 165 -4.03 20.88 -6.68
CA MET A 165 -5.29 21.60 -6.85
C MET A 165 -5.11 23.12 -7.01
N SER A 166 -3.93 23.68 -6.68
CA SER A 166 -3.63 25.09 -6.98
C SER A 166 -3.58 25.40 -8.49
N THR A 167 -3.37 24.37 -9.32
CA THR A 167 -3.46 24.48 -10.79
C THR A 167 -4.89 24.25 -11.30
N PHE A 168 -5.76 23.64 -10.47
CA PHE A 168 -7.15 23.33 -10.77
C PHE A 168 -8.00 24.59 -10.59
N GLY A 169 -7.89 25.52 -11.53
CA GLY A 169 -8.46 26.85 -11.38
C GLY A 169 -7.56 27.98 -11.88
N THR A 170 -6.40 27.67 -12.46
CA THR A 170 -5.68 28.60 -13.34
C THR A 170 -6.45 28.76 -14.66
N LEU A 171 -7.72 29.19 -14.56
CA LEU A 171 -8.44 29.97 -15.56
C LEU A 171 -7.86 31.40 -15.55
N THR A 172 -6.54 31.55 -15.58
CA THR A 172 -5.92 32.83 -15.89
C THR A 172 -5.91 32.97 -17.41
N GLY A 173 -7.05 33.38 -17.96
CA GLY A 173 -7.16 33.62 -19.39
C GLY A 173 -8.56 33.55 -19.99
N THR A 174 -9.54 34.24 -19.42
CA THR A 174 -10.59 34.88 -20.25
C THR A 174 -11.15 36.06 -19.47
N SER A 175 -10.41 37.17 -19.52
CA SER A 175 -11.04 38.49 -19.49
C SER A 175 -12.11 38.51 -20.58
N VAL A 176 -13.38 38.69 -20.19
CA VAL A 176 -14.40 39.18 -21.12
C VAL A 176 -14.13 40.67 -21.31
N THR A 177 -13.22 40.98 -22.22
CA THR A 177 -13.18 42.28 -22.89
C THR A 177 -13.80 42.07 -24.25
N SER A 178 -15.03 42.54 -24.43
CA SER A 178 -15.68 42.65 -25.72
C SER A 178 -14.83 43.56 -26.62
N ALA A 179 -14.35 43.01 -27.73
CA ALA A 179 -13.71 43.79 -28.79
C ALA A 179 -14.74 44.04 -29.92
N ALA A 180 -15.00 45.33 -30.16
CA ALA A 180 -15.77 45.97 -31.23
C ALA A 180 -17.21 45.49 -31.48
#